data_AF-A0A100WBC9-F1
#
_entry.id   AF-A0A100WBC9-F1
#
_cell.length_a   1.000
_cell.length_b   1.000
_cell.length_c   1.000
_cell.angle_alpha   90.00
_cell.angle_beta   90.00
_cell.angle_gamma   90.00
#
_symmetry.space_group_name_H-M   'P 1'
#
loop_
_entity.id
_entity.type
_entity.pdbx_description
1 polymer ?
#
loop_
_entity_poly.entity_id
_entity_poly.type
_entity_poly.pdbx_seq_one_letter_code
_entity_poly.pdbx_strand_id
1 'polypeptide(L)' 'MVADDDHAAIWALESAACQASAWERWIDQVEALLGHSPDGDLRADRYSLDSFYAHWKAGVTPSDAVAAIGNAPI' A
#
# COMPACT_ATOMS: atom_id res chain seq x y z
N MET A 1 -36.98 22.57 -10.72
CA MET A 1 -35.99 21.53 -10.41
C MET A 1 -34.69 22.24 -10.16
N VAL A 2 -34.32 22.41 -8.89
CA VAL A 2 -33.03 23.03 -8.54
C VAL A 2 -32.01 21.90 -8.57
N ALA A 3 -31.00 22.08 -9.41
CA ALA A 3 -29.82 21.24 -9.47
C ALA A 3 -29.09 21.34 -8.12
N ASP A 4 -29.05 20.25 -7.37
CA ASP A 4 -28.04 20.02 -6.36
C ASP A 4 -27.95 18.51 -6.15
N ASP A 5 -27.45 17.84 -7.18
CA ASP A 5 -26.71 16.60 -6.99
C ASP A 5 -25.52 16.98 -6.09
N ASP A 6 -25.76 16.99 -4.77
CA ASP A 6 -24.81 17.48 -3.77
C ASP A 6 -23.48 16.77 -4.03
N HIS A 7 -22.52 17.53 -4.56
CA HIS A 7 -21.27 16.98 -5.09
C HIS A 7 -20.53 16.19 -3.99
N ALA A 8 -20.74 16.58 -2.73
CA ALA A 8 -20.23 15.87 -1.56
C ALA A 8 -20.89 14.49 -1.37
N ALA A 9 -22.19 14.36 -1.61
CA ALA A 9 -22.91 13.10 -1.51
C ALA A 9 -22.52 12.12 -2.63
N ILE A 10 -22.36 12.60 -3.86
CA ILE A 10 -21.83 11.80 -4.98
C ILE A 10 -20.39 11.37 -4.69
N TRP A 11 -19.52 12.31 -4.29
CA TRP A 11 -18.14 12.00 -3.95
C TRP A 11 -18.02 10.96 -2.82
N ALA A 12 -18.86 11.07 -1.78
CA ALA A 12 -18.86 10.11 -0.68
C ALA A 12 -19.29 8.71 -1.15
N LEU A 13 -20.29 8.62 -2.03
CA LEU A 13 -20.75 7.36 -2.62
C LEU A 13 -19.66 6.73 -3.52
N GLU A 14 -19.04 7.53 -4.39
CA GLU A 14 -17.99 7.09 -5.30
C GLU A 14 -16.75 6.63 -4.53
N SER A 15 -16.34 7.38 -3.51
CA SER A 15 -15.21 7.04 -2.65
C SER A 15 -15.47 5.76 -1.84
N ALA A 16 -16.71 5.56 -1.35
CA ALA A 16 -17.08 4.34 -0.64
C ALA A 16 -17.12 3.09 -1.55
N ALA A 17 -17.33 3.29 -2.85
CA ALA A 17 -17.29 2.24 -3.85
C ALA A 17 -15.86 1.92 -4.34
N CYS A 18 -14.88 2.76 -4.05
CA CYS A 18 -13.48 2.49 -4.38
C CYS A 18 -13.00 1.23 -3.64
N GLN A 19 -12.56 0.25 -4.42
CA GLN A 19 -11.88 -0.91 -3.90
C GLN A 19 -10.38 -0.67 -3.93
N ALA A 20 -9.69 -1.17 -2.91
CA ALA A 20 -8.24 -1.27 -2.95
C ALA A 20 -7.80 -1.95 -4.27
N SER A 21 -6.78 -1.40 -4.89
CA SER A 21 -6.09 -1.98 -6.04
C SER A 21 -5.38 -3.29 -5.65
N ALA A 22 -4.90 -4.01 -6.65
CA ALA A 22 -4.09 -5.19 -6.41
C ALA A 22 -2.76 -4.87 -5.71
N TRP A 23 -2.23 -3.65 -5.92
CA TRP A 23 -1.06 -3.15 -5.21
C TRP A 23 -1.38 -2.86 -3.74
N GLU A 24 -2.45 -2.12 -3.46
CA GLU A 24 -2.85 -1.75 -2.08
C GLU A 24 -3.10 -3.01 -1.23
N ARG A 25 -3.83 -4.00 -1.76
CA ARG A 25 -4.00 -5.28 -1.04
C ARG A 25 -2.71 -6.06 -0.83
N TRP A 26 -1.71 -5.88 -1.70
CA TRP A 26 -0.44 -6.58 -1.60
C TRP A 26 0.48 -5.90 -0.59
N ILE A 27 0.54 -4.56 -0.60
CA ILE A 27 1.37 -3.81 0.35
C ILE A 27 0.80 -3.85 1.77
N ASP A 28 -0.52 -3.91 1.95
CA ASP A 28 -1.16 -4.15 3.25
C ASP A 28 -0.69 -5.48 3.89
N GLN A 29 -0.49 -6.52 3.07
CA GLN A 29 0.04 -7.80 3.56
C GLN A 29 1.52 -7.70 3.96
N VAL A 30 2.31 -6.91 3.24
CA VAL A 30 3.69 -6.61 3.63
C VAL A 30 3.73 -5.86 4.95
N GLU A 31 2.90 -4.83 5.12
CA GLU A 31 2.80 -4.06 6.38
C GLU A 31 2.42 -4.95 7.57
N ALA A 32 1.46 -5.85 7.38
CA ALA A 32 1.08 -6.83 8.39
C ALA A 32 2.23 -7.78 8.77
N LEU A 33 3.09 -8.14 7.82
CA LEU A 33 4.26 -9.00 8.04
C LEU A 33 5.43 -8.25 8.70
N LEU A 34 5.64 -6.99 8.33
CA LEU A 34 6.68 -6.13 8.92
C LEU A 34 6.34 -5.67 10.34
N GLY A 35 5.05 -5.47 10.62
CA GLY A 35 4.59 -4.84 11.86
C GLY A 35 4.82 -3.32 11.89
N HIS A 36 5.23 -2.71 10.76
CA HIS A 36 5.41 -1.28 10.56
C HIS A 36 5.17 -0.91 9.08
N SER A 37 5.03 0.38 8.78
CA SER A 37 4.89 0.83 7.39
C SER A 37 6.25 0.81 6.65
N PRO A 38 6.31 0.30 5.40
CA PRO A 38 7.49 0.37 4.54
C PRO A 38 7.72 1.77 3.94
N ASP A 39 6.72 2.66 4.03
CA ASP A 39 6.85 4.09 3.77
C ASP A 39 7.44 4.86 4.98
N GLY A 40 7.93 4.12 5.99
CA GLY A 40 8.41 4.64 7.25
C GLY A 40 9.59 5.62 7.15
N ASP A 41 9.88 6.27 8.28
CA ASP A 41 11.04 7.17 8.41
C ASP A 41 12.33 6.38 8.23
N LEU A 42 13.17 6.82 7.30
CA LEU A 42 14.53 6.32 7.03
C LEU A 42 15.36 6.09 8.30
N ARG A 43 15.08 6.82 9.39
CA ARG A 43 15.83 6.75 10.66
C ARG A 43 15.35 5.69 11.64
N ALA A 44 14.10 5.22 11.53
CA ALA A 44 13.51 4.27 12.47
C ALA A 44 13.28 2.91 11.81
N ASP A 45 12.66 2.92 10.64
CA ASP A 45 12.05 1.71 10.06
C ASP A 45 12.55 1.42 8.64
N ARG A 46 13.37 2.33 8.09
CA ARG A 46 13.92 2.36 6.71
C ARG A 46 12.83 2.51 5.64
N TYR A 47 13.00 3.50 4.76
CA TYR A 47 12.17 3.62 3.55
C TYR A 47 12.47 2.45 2.61
N SER A 48 11.47 1.60 2.37
CA SER A 48 11.60 0.38 1.55
C SER A 48 10.45 0.20 0.54
N LEU A 49 9.53 1.16 0.47
CA LEU A 49 8.35 1.13 -0.40
C LEU A 49 8.71 0.90 -1.88
N ASP A 50 9.74 1.57 -2.39
CA ASP A 50 10.20 1.41 -3.78
C ASP A 50 10.69 -0.03 -4.06
N SER A 51 11.41 -0.62 -3.11
CA SER A 51 11.87 -2.00 -3.22
C SER A 51 10.71 -2.97 -3.21
N PHE A 52 9.71 -2.77 -2.35
CA PHE A 52 8.49 -3.58 -2.35
C PHE A 52 7.69 -3.44 -3.64
N TYR A 53 7.62 -2.23 -4.22
CA TYR A 53 6.98 -2.01 -5.51
C TYR A 53 7.68 -2.76 -6.65
N ALA A 54 9.01 -2.84 -6.61
CA ALA A 54 9.77 -3.64 -7.57
C ALA A 54 9.46 -5.15 -7.44
N HIS A 55 9.39 -5.67 -6.20
CA HIS A 55 9.03 -7.07 -5.94
C HIS A 55 7.61 -7.41 -6.40
N TRP A 56 6.65 -6.52 -6.15
CA TRP A 56 5.27 -6.69 -6.62
C TRP A 56 5.18 -6.76 -8.15
N LYS A 57 5.85 -5.84 -8.86
CA LYS A 57 5.92 -5.89 -10.34
C LYS A 57 6.60 -7.15 -10.87
N ALA A 58 7.51 -7.74 -10.10
CA ALA A 58 8.16 -9.00 -10.42
C ALA A 58 7.30 -10.24 -10.09
N GLY A 59 6.10 -10.06 -9.52
CA GLY A 59 5.19 -11.15 -9.15
C GLY A 59 5.63 -11.91 -7.89
N VAL A 60 6.51 -11.31 -7.08
CA VAL A 60 6.97 -11.91 -5.83
C VAL A 60 5.85 -11.87 -4.79
N THR A 61 5.78 -12.89 -3.94
CA THR A 61 4.81 -12.93 -2.85
C THR A 61 5.19 -11.91 -1.76
N PRO A 62 4.21 -11.39 -0.98
CA PRO A 62 4.52 -10.48 0.13
C PRO A 62 5.54 -11.06 1.12
N SER A 63 5.41 -12.35 1.47
CA SER A 63 6.31 -13.03 2.40
C SER A 63 7.74 -13.13 1.90
N ASP A 64 7.93 -13.47 0.63
CA ASP A 64 9.27 -13.60 0.05
C ASP A 64 9.95 -12.23 -0.08
N ALA A 65 9.18 -11.18 -0.40
CA ALA A 65 9.69 -9.82 -0.48
C ALA A 65 10.16 -9.31 0.89
N VAL A 66 9.38 -9.57 1.96
CA VAL A 66 9.77 -9.23 3.33
C VAL A 66 11.06 -9.95 3.75
N ALA A 67 11.17 -11.25 3.44
CA ALA A 67 12.37 -12.03 3.75
C ALA A 67 13.62 -11.53 2.98
N ALA A 68 13.45 -11.09 1.72
CA ALA A 68 14.53 -10.56 0.91
C ALA A 68 15.08 -9.23 1.47
N ILE A 69 14.20 -8.33 1.93
CA ILE A 69 14.60 -7.02 2.46
C ILE A 69 15.12 -7.13 3.90
N GLY A 70 14.55 -8.01 4.73
CA GLY A 70 15.01 -8.25 6.10
C GLY A 70 16.46 -8.78 6.18
N ASN A 71 16.93 -9.44 5.12
CA ASN A 71 18.29 -10.01 5.02
C ASN A 71 19.30 -9.11 4.28
N ALA A 72 18.88 -7.94 3.77
CA ALA A 72 19.79 -7.03 3.10
C ALA A 72 20.73 -6.36 4.14
N PRO A 73 22.07 -6.44 3.96
CA PRO A 73 23.01 -5.73 4.83
C PRO A 73 22.80 -4.22 4.74
N ILE A 74 22.99 -3.53 5.87
CA ILE A 74 22.86 -2.07 6.00
C ILE A 74 24.02 -1.37 5.27
#